data_AF-A0A2J8U2M3-F1
#
_entry.id   AF-A0A2J8U2M3-F1
#
_cell.length_a   1.000
_cell.length_b   1.000
_cell.length_c   1.000
_cell.angle_alpha   90.00
_cell.angle_beta   90.00
_cell.angle_gamma   90.00
#
_symmetry.space_group_name_H-M   'P 1'
#
loop_
_entity.id
_entity.type
_entity.pdbx_description
1 polymer ?
#
loop_
_entity_poly.entity_id
_entity_poly.type
_entity_poly.pdbx_seq_one_letter_code
_entity_poly.pdbx_strand_id
1 'polypeptide(L)'
;MAATGANAEKPESHNDCPVRLLNPNIAKMKEDILYHFNLTTSRHNFPALFGDVKFVCVGGSPSRMKAFIRCVGAELGLDCPGRDYPNICAGTDRYAMYKVGPVLSVSHGMGIPSISIMLHELIKLLYYARCSNVTIIRIGTSGGIG
;
A
#
# COMPACT_ATOMS: atom_id res chain seq x y z
N MET A 1 39.99 -41.29 -5.71
CA MET A 1 38.80 -40.93 -4.90
C MET A 1 38.46 -39.49 -5.22
N ALA A 2 37.56 -39.28 -6.18
CA ALA A 2 37.17 -37.95 -6.65
C ALA A 2 36.20 -37.32 -5.64
N ALA A 3 36.54 -36.13 -5.12
CA ALA A 3 35.62 -35.34 -4.32
C ALA A 3 34.60 -34.69 -5.27
N THR A 4 33.37 -35.17 -5.17
CA THR A 4 32.20 -34.66 -5.89
C THR A 4 31.91 -33.23 -5.46
N GLY A 5 31.79 -32.33 -6.44
CA GLY A 5 31.54 -30.91 -6.24
C GLY A 5 30.23 -30.63 -5.51
N ALA A 6 30.28 -29.68 -4.59
CA ALA A 6 29.11 -29.06 -4.00
C ALA A 6 28.38 -28.29 -5.12
N ASN A 7 27.21 -28.79 -5.50
CA ASN A 7 26.29 -28.10 -6.38
C ASN A 7 25.73 -26.92 -5.58
N ALA A 8 26.18 -25.70 -5.87
CA ALA A 8 25.56 -24.50 -5.35
C ALA A 8 24.11 -24.46 -5.87
N GLU A 9 23.14 -24.61 -4.97
CA GLU A 9 21.74 -24.37 -5.27
C GLU A 9 21.62 -22.96 -5.85
N LYS A 10 21.20 -22.86 -7.12
CA LYS A 10 20.80 -21.59 -7.71
C LYS A 10 19.71 -21.01 -6.83
N PRO A 11 19.76 -19.73 -6.45
CA PRO A 11 18.66 -19.10 -5.73
C PRO A 11 17.40 -19.28 -6.58
N GLU A 12 16.35 -19.86 -5.99
CA GLU A 12 15.05 -19.96 -6.62
C GLU A 12 14.68 -18.58 -7.18
N SER A 13 14.31 -18.52 -8.46
CA SER A 13 13.86 -17.28 -9.06
C SER A 13 12.55 -16.89 -8.38
N HIS A 14 12.62 -16.06 -7.34
CA HIS A 14 11.46 -15.39 -6.80
C HIS A 14 10.81 -14.66 -7.96
N ASN A 15 9.65 -15.15 -8.40
CA ASN A 15 8.81 -14.46 -9.36
C ASN A 15 8.31 -13.19 -8.68
N ASP A 16 9.08 -12.12 -8.79
CA ASP A 16 8.61 -10.80 -8.40
C ASP A 16 7.37 -10.49 -9.22
N CYS A 17 6.23 -10.39 -8.55
CA CYS A 17 4.96 -9.98 -9.12
C CYS A 17 4.85 -8.46 -8.95
N PRO A 18 5.32 -7.64 -9.91
CA PRO A 18 5.18 -6.19 -9.83
C PRO A 18 3.72 -5.81 -9.94
N VAL A 19 3.34 -4.71 -9.29
CA VAL A 19 2.03 -4.11 -9.52
C VAL A 19 1.95 -3.65 -10.98
N ARG A 20 0.89 -4.04 -11.69
CA ARG A 20 0.67 -3.70 -13.11
C ARG A 20 -0.62 -2.93 -13.29
N LEU A 21 -0.63 -2.03 -14.27
CA LEU A 21 -1.82 -1.31 -14.71
C LEU A 21 -2.32 -1.88 -16.04
N LEU A 22 -3.63 -1.92 -16.21
CA LEU A 22 -4.30 -2.26 -17.46
C LEU A 22 -4.83 -0.99 -18.15
N ASN A 23 -3.98 0.05 -18.21
CA ASN A 23 -4.30 1.30 -18.89
C ASN A 23 -3.05 1.83 -19.62
N PRO A 24 -2.96 1.69 -20.96
CA PRO A 24 -1.79 2.12 -21.72
C PRO A 24 -1.63 3.65 -21.76
N ASN A 25 -2.67 4.41 -21.44
CA ASN A 25 -2.62 5.87 -21.50
C ASN A 25 -1.80 6.47 -20.36
N ILE A 26 -1.67 5.77 -19.22
CA ILE A 26 -0.88 6.21 -18.08
C ILE A 26 0.58 6.45 -18.47
N ALA A 27 1.16 5.57 -19.29
CA ALA A 27 2.54 5.70 -19.75
C ALA A 27 2.78 6.95 -20.62
N LYS A 28 1.72 7.55 -21.19
CA LYS A 28 1.79 8.73 -22.04
C LYS A 28 1.59 10.04 -21.27
N MET A 29 1.20 9.97 -20.00
CA MET A 29 0.95 11.15 -19.18
C MET A 29 2.27 11.75 -18.68
N LYS A 30 2.39 13.08 -18.74
CA LYS A 30 3.54 13.80 -18.18
C LYS A 30 3.54 13.79 -16.64
N GLU A 31 2.36 13.85 -16.07
CA GLU A 31 2.09 13.87 -14.64
C GLU A 31 0.76 13.16 -14.40
N ASP A 32 0.65 12.52 -13.24
CA ASP A 32 -0.62 11.99 -12.76
C ASP A 32 -0.95 12.55 -11.37
N ILE A 33 -2.22 12.88 -11.19
CA ILE A 33 -2.78 13.48 -9.97
C ILE A 33 -3.71 12.43 -9.36
N LEU A 34 -3.33 11.92 -8.19
CA LEU A 34 -4.17 11.09 -7.33
C LEU A 34 -5.01 12.03 -6.47
N TYR A 35 -6.07 12.56 -7.09
CA TYR A 35 -6.85 13.68 -6.58
C TYR A 35 -7.46 13.39 -5.21
N HIS A 36 -8.00 12.19 -5.00
CA HIS A 36 -8.66 11.83 -3.75
C HIS A 36 -7.67 11.55 -2.61
N PHE A 37 -6.39 11.32 -2.93
CA PHE A 37 -5.30 11.25 -1.95
C PHE A 37 -4.53 12.56 -1.78
N ASN A 38 -4.79 13.59 -2.59
CA ASN A 38 -4.00 14.82 -2.62
C ASN A 38 -2.51 14.56 -2.91
N LEU A 39 -2.20 13.57 -3.76
CA LEU A 39 -0.83 13.21 -4.14
C LEU A 39 -0.63 13.41 -5.65
N THR A 40 0.55 13.91 -6.03
CA THR A 40 0.92 14.10 -7.44
C THR A 40 2.31 13.56 -7.72
N THR A 41 2.51 12.98 -8.91
CA THR A 41 3.81 12.41 -9.31
C THR A 41 4.90 13.47 -9.49
N SER A 42 4.54 14.74 -9.73
CA SER A 42 5.49 15.84 -9.84
C SER A 42 6.06 16.30 -8.49
N ARG A 43 5.25 16.23 -7.42
CA ARG A 43 5.62 16.74 -6.09
C ARG A 43 6.19 15.66 -5.18
N HIS A 44 5.74 14.41 -5.34
CA HIS A 44 6.05 13.32 -4.42
C HIS A 44 6.90 12.27 -5.11
N ASN A 45 7.99 11.85 -4.47
CA ASN A 45 8.80 10.75 -4.94
C ASN A 45 8.20 9.41 -4.49
N PHE A 46 7.31 8.84 -5.30
CA PHE A 46 6.57 7.61 -4.97
C PHE A 46 7.50 6.41 -4.64
N PRO A 47 8.56 6.12 -5.43
CA PRO A 47 9.50 5.05 -5.08
C PRO A 47 10.14 5.23 -3.71
N ALA A 48 10.54 6.46 -3.36
CA ALA A 48 11.17 6.72 -2.06
C ALA A 48 10.17 6.63 -0.90
N LEU A 49 8.91 7.02 -1.12
CA LEU A 49 7.89 7.07 -0.07
C LEU A 49 7.19 5.73 0.18
N PHE A 50 7.00 4.92 -0.87
CA PHE A 50 6.16 3.73 -0.81
C PHE A 50 6.78 2.46 -1.42
N GLY A 51 7.99 2.53 -1.99
CA GLY A 51 8.60 1.39 -2.69
C GLY A 51 8.86 0.15 -1.79
N ASP A 52 8.92 0.35 -0.48
CA ASP A 52 9.08 -0.70 0.53
C ASP A 52 7.75 -1.36 0.98
N VAL A 53 6.60 -0.86 0.51
CA VAL A 53 5.29 -1.40 0.90
C VAL A 53 5.11 -2.83 0.39
N LYS A 54 4.75 -3.73 1.31
CA LYS A 54 4.42 -5.14 1.04
C LYS A 54 3.01 -5.52 1.46
N PHE A 55 2.44 -4.83 2.44
CA PHE A 55 1.09 -5.09 2.92
C PHE A 55 0.25 -3.82 2.85
N VAL A 56 -0.92 -3.91 2.25
CA VAL A 56 -1.90 -2.84 2.25
C VAL A 56 -3.19 -3.31 2.91
N CYS A 57 -3.53 -2.73 4.06
CA CYS A 57 -4.79 -3.00 4.73
C CYS A 57 -5.75 -1.87 4.47
N VAL A 58 -6.96 -2.21 4.02
CA VAL A 58 -7.99 -1.22 3.68
C VAL A 58 -9.26 -1.47 4.49
N GLY A 59 -9.94 -0.39 4.89
CA GLY A 59 -11.17 -0.49 5.66
C GLY A 59 -12.02 0.79 5.61
N GLY A 60 -13.29 0.71 6.00
CA GLY A 60 -14.21 1.84 5.81
C GLY A 60 -13.85 3.12 6.59
N SER A 61 -13.70 3.02 7.91
CA SER A 61 -13.53 4.21 8.78
C SER A 61 -12.07 4.68 8.89
N PRO A 62 -11.78 5.98 8.71
CA PRO A 62 -10.46 6.57 8.96
C PRO A 62 -9.92 6.31 10.37
N SER A 63 -10.78 6.39 11.40
CA SER A 63 -10.37 6.16 12.79
C SER A 63 -9.97 4.71 13.03
N ARG A 64 -10.70 3.76 12.44
CA ARG A 64 -10.35 2.33 12.49
C ARG A 64 -9.02 2.05 11.80
N MET A 65 -8.76 2.68 10.66
CA MET A 65 -7.49 2.51 9.93
C MET A 65 -6.30 3.16 10.66
N LYS A 66 -6.53 4.26 11.41
CA LYS A 66 -5.52 4.84 12.31
C LYS A 66 -5.27 3.97 13.55
N ALA A 67 -6.31 3.38 14.12
CA ALA A 67 -6.14 2.42 15.21
C ALA A 67 -5.37 1.18 14.74
N PHE A 68 -5.68 0.69 13.53
CA PHE A 68 -4.98 -0.42 12.91
C PHE A 68 -3.48 -0.16 12.72
N ILE A 69 -3.08 1.00 12.17
CA ILE A 69 -1.65 1.27 11.97
C ILE A 69 -0.88 1.38 13.29
N ARG A 70 -1.51 1.90 14.36
CA ARG A 70 -0.93 1.92 15.71
C ARG A 70 -0.75 0.52 16.27
N CYS A 71 -1.77 -0.33 16.12
CA CYS A 71 -1.70 -1.74 16.52
C CYS A 71 -0.55 -2.46 15.80
N VAL A 72 -0.50 -2.38 14.48
CA VAL A 72 0.59 -2.98 13.69
C VAL A 72 1.96 -2.42 14.05
N GLY A 73 2.06 -1.12 14.28
CA GLY A 73 3.30 -0.49 14.73
C GLY A 73 3.81 -1.09 16.03
N ALA A 74 2.93 -1.29 17.02
CA ALA A 74 3.27 -1.90 18.30
C ALA A 74 3.65 -3.39 18.14
N GLU A 75 2.84 -4.16 17.41
CA GLU A 75 3.06 -5.60 17.18
C GLU A 75 4.36 -5.89 16.43
N LEU A 76 4.77 -5.01 15.51
CA LEU A 76 6.04 -5.13 14.78
C LEU A 76 7.23 -4.50 15.52
N GLY A 77 7.04 -3.91 16.70
CA GLY A 77 8.10 -3.22 17.44
C GLY A 77 8.63 -1.96 16.74
N LEU A 78 7.81 -1.34 15.88
CA LEU A 78 8.12 -0.11 15.12
C LEU A 78 7.45 1.13 15.70
N ASP A 79 6.70 0.98 16.80
CA ASP A 79 6.02 2.08 17.47
C ASP A 79 7.02 2.99 18.19
N CYS A 80 6.71 4.28 18.19
CA CYS A 80 7.52 5.31 18.85
C CYS A 80 6.63 6.01 19.88
N PRO A 81 6.83 5.78 21.19
CA PRO A 81 5.96 6.35 22.21
C PRO A 81 5.92 7.87 22.11
N GLY A 82 4.70 8.44 22.09
CA GLY A 82 4.47 9.89 21.97
C GLY A 82 4.50 10.43 20.53
N ARG A 83 4.80 9.61 19.51
CA ARG A 83 4.75 10.02 18.10
C ARG A 83 3.40 9.62 17.50
N ASP A 84 2.71 10.56 16.87
CA ASP A 84 1.51 10.24 16.10
C ASP A 84 1.87 9.73 14.71
N TYR A 85 0.99 8.90 14.15
CA TYR A 85 1.08 8.48 12.74
C TYR A 85 0.42 9.56 11.88
N PRO A 86 1.21 10.27 11.03
CA PRO A 86 0.66 11.35 10.22
C PRO A 86 -0.28 10.80 9.15
N ASN A 87 -1.39 11.50 8.92
CA ASN A 87 -2.23 11.23 7.75
C ASN A 87 -1.50 11.74 6.50
N ILE A 88 -1.10 10.82 5.62
CA ILE A 88 -0.38 11.12 4.37
C ILE A 88 -1.28 11.90 3.40
N CYS A 89 -2.59 11.66 3.44
CA CYS A 89 -3.57 12.41 2.64
C CYS A 89 -3.97 13.75 3.29
N ALA A 90 -3.11 14.36 4.12
CA ALA A 90 -3.41 15.68 4.67
C ALA A 90 -3.68 16.69 3.53
N GLY A 91 -4.73 17.50 3.70
CA GLY A 91 -5.23 18.42 2.66
C GLY A 91 -6.46 17.91 1.91
N THR A 92 -6.91 16.68 2.16
CA THR A 92 -8.21 16.15 1.75
C THR A 92 -8.88 15.41 2.89
N ASP A 93 -10.21 15.36 2.87
CA ASP A 93 -11.06 14.61 3.81
C ASP A 93 -11.67 13.34 3.18
N ARG A 94 -11.34 13.06 1.91
CA ARG A 94 -11.92 11.93 1.15
C ARG A 94 -11.45 10.58 1.68
N TYR A 95 -10.15 10.43 1.89
CA TYR A 95 -9.53 9.23 2.46
C TYR A 95 -8.37 9.62 3.38
N ALA A 96 -8.14 8.81 4.42
CA ALA A 96 -6.95 8.87 5.24
C ALA A 96 -6.02 7.71 4.91
N MET A 97 -4.72 7.98 4.97
CA MET A 97 -3.65 7.01 4.69
C MET A 97 -2.56 7.13 5.74
N TYR A 98 -2.10 5.99 6.25
CA TYR A 98 -1.05 5.91 7.26
C TYR A 98 -0.05 4.83 6.87
N LYS A 99 1.21 4.98 7.26
CA LYS A 99 2.28 4.03 6.95
C LYS A 99 3.14 3.75 8.18
N VAL A 100 3.53 2.49 8.36
CA VAL A 100 4.55 2.05 9.32
C VAL A 100 5.34 0.89 8.71
N GLY A 101 6.66 1.05 8.58
CA GLY A 101 7.50 0.08 7.88
C GLY A 101 6.92 -0.32 6.51
N PRO A 102 6.80 -1.63 6.20
CA PRO A 102 6.27 -2.12 4.93
C PRO A 102 4.73 -2.17 4.88
N VAL A 103 4.02 -1.64 5.88
CA VAL A 103 2.55 -1.69 5.99
C VAL A 103 1.93 -0.34 5.68
N LEU A 104 0.97 -0.33 4.76
CA LEU A 104 0.15 0.83 4.41
C LEU A 104 -1.30 0.58 4.85
N SER A 105 -1.91 1.55 5.51
CA SER A 105 -3.28 1.50 6.01
C SER A 105 -4.11 2.61 5.36
N VAL A 106 -5.19 2.26 4.66
CA VAL A 106 -5.98 3.22 3.87
C VAL A 106 -7.47 3.10 4.16
N SER A 107 -8.13 4.23 4.45
CA SER A 107 -9.59 4.24 4.59
C SER A 107 -10.28 4.33 3.24
N HIS A 108 -11.46 3.73 3.07
CA HIS A 108 -12.18 3.73 1.78
C HIS A 108 -13.68 4.06 1.86
N GLY A 109 -14.17 4.57 2.99
CA GLY A 109 -15.60 4.90 3.15
C GLY A 109 -16.55 3.70 3.01
N MET A 110 -17.76 3.95 2.51
CA MET A 110 -18.82 2.93 2.38
C MET A 110 -19.27 2.76 0.93
N GLY A 111 -19.61 1.52 0.56
CA GLY A 111 -20.15 1.18 -0.74
C GLY A 111 -19.10 0.99 -1.84
N ILE A 112 -19.54 0.34 -2.92
CA ILE A 112 -18.72 0.03 -4.10
C ILE A 112 -18.13 1.29 -4.76
N PRO A 113 -18.87 2.40 -4.94
CA PRO A 113 -18.31 3.58 -5.60
C PRO A 113 -17.10 4.15 -4.85
N SER A 114 -17.19 4.22 -3.52
CA SER A 114 -16.13 4.81 -2.69
C SER A 114 -14.87 3.93 -2.67
N ILE A 115 -14.99 2.61 -2.52
CA ILE A 115 -13.81 1.74 -2.55
C ILE A 115 -13.18 1.65 -3.95
N SER A 116 -13.96 1.75 -5.02
CA SER A 116 -13.44 1.71 -6.39
C SER A 116 -12.51 2.88 -6.68
N ILE A 117 -12.91 4.12 -6.33
CA ILE A 117 -12.07 5.32 -6.50
C ILE A 117 -10.75 5.16 -5.73
N MET A 118 -10.83 4.75 -4.46
CA MET A 118 -9.66 4.52 -3.61
C MET A 118 -8.72 3.48 -4.24
N LEU A 119 -9.25 2.35 -4.73
CA LEU A 119 -8.45 1.29 -5.35
C LEU A 119 -7.78 1.75 -6.64
N HIS A 120 -8.47 2.53 -7.47
CA HIS A 120 -7.88 3.06 -8.70
C HIS A 120 -6.67 3.95 -8.43
N GLU A 121 -6.75 4.85 -7.45
CA GLU A 121 -5.62 5.70 -7.10
C GLU A 121 -4.52 4.93 -6.35
N LEU A 122 -4.90 3.98 -5.47
CA LEU A 122 -3.96 3.15 -4.71
C LEU A 122 -3.13 2.24 -5.62
N ILE A 123 -3.74 1.58 -6.60
CA ILE A 123 -3.01 0.70 -7.52
C ILE A 123 -2.03 1.52 -8.38
N LYS A 124 -2.42 2.73 -8.81
CA LYS A 124 -1.51 3.67 -9.49
C LYS A 124 -0.36 4.11 -8.58
N LEU A 125 -0.64 4.44 -7.31
CA LEU A 125 0.38 4.78 -6.31
C LEU A 125 1.42 3.68 -6.18
N LEU A 126 0.98 2.42 -6.00
CA LEU A 126 1.88 1.27 -5.86
C LEU A 126 2.66 1.00 -7.16
N TYR A 127 2.03 1.19 -8.31
CA TYR A 127 2.68 1.11 -9.62
C TYR A 127 3.80 2.17 -9.76
N TYR A 128 3.52 3.44 -9.45
CA TYR A 128 4.52 4.50 -9.50
C TYR A 128 5.64 4.31 -8.48
N ALA A 129 5.33 3.72 -7.34
CA ALA A 129 6.30 3.36 -6.32
C ALA A 129 7.16 2.14 -6.68
N ARG A 130 6.86 1.47 -7.80
CA ARG A 130 7.54 0.24 -8.26
C ARG A 130 7.43 -0.91 -7.24
N CYS A 131 6.31 -0.97 -6.51
CA CYS A 131 6.08 -2.06 -5.56
C CYS A 131 5.94 -3.41 -6.28
N SER A 132 6.42 -4.46 -5.62
CA SER A 132 6.28 -5.86 -6.03
C SER A 132 5.91 -6.74 -4.85
N ASN A 133 5.25 -7.87 -5.12
CA ASN A 133 4.80 -8.84 -4.11
C ASN A 133 3.95 -8.20 -3.01
N VAL A 134 3.01 -7.34 -3.42
CA VAL A 134 2.11 -6.63 -2.51
C VAL A 134 0.88 -7.49 -2.23
N THR A 135 0.53 -7.65 -0.95
CA THR A 135 -0.72 -8.27 -0.53
C THR A 135 -1.69 -7.19 -0.04
N ILE A 136 -2.89 -7.15 -0.61
CA ILE A 136 -3.95 -6.23 -0.19
C ILE A 136 -5.06 -6.99 0.55
N ILE A 137 -5.45 -6.49 1.72
CA ILE A 137 -6.43 -7.13 2.60
C ILE A 137 -7.47 -6.11 3.01
N ARG A 138 -8.75 -6.43 2.79
CA ARG A 138 -9.86 -5.64 3.33
C ARG A 138 -10.22 -6.15 4.72
N ILE A 139 -10.23 -5.24 5.69
CA ILE A 139 -10.79 -5.47 7.03
C ILE A 139 -12.07 -4.65 7.20
N GLY A 140 -13.14 -5.29 7.64
CA GLY A 140 -14.45 -4.65 7.69
C GLY A 140 -15.44 -5.37 8.58
N THR A 141 -16.66 -4.87 8.55
CA THR A 141 -17.81 -5.42 9.27
C THR A 141 -18.81 -5.99 8.26
N SER A 142 -19.54 -7.02 8.65
CA SER A 142 -20.59 -7.65 7.85
C SER A 142 -21.66 -8.24 8.77
N GLY A 143 -22.87 -8.44 8.24
CA GLY A 143 -23.88 -9.28 8.89
C GLY A 143 -23.64 -10.74 8.54
N GLY A 144 -23.43 -11.59 9.54
CA GLY A 144 -23.26 -13.02 9.34
C GLY A 144 -24.61 -13.72 9.10
N ILE A 145 -24.60 -14.72 8.22
CA ILE A 145 -25.67 -15.72 8.07
C ILE A 145 -24.95 -17.06 8.24
N GLY A 146 -25.50 -17.94 9.10
CA GLY A 146 -24.96 -19.29 9.32
C GLY A 146 -25.27 -20.24 8.17
#